data_AF-A0A1B9VEG3-F1
#
_entry.id   AF-A0A1B9VEG3-F1
#
_cell.length_a   1.000
_cell.length_b   1.000
_cell.length_c   1.000
_cell.angle_alpha   90.00
_cell.angle_beta   90.00
_cell.angle_gamma   90.00
#
_symmetry.space_group_name_H-M   'P 1'
#
loop_
_entity.id
_entity.type
_entity.pdbx_description
1 polymer ?
#
loop_
_entity_poly.entity_id
_entity_poly.type
_entity_poly.pdbx_seq_one_letter_code
_entity_poly.pdbx_strand_id
1 'polypeptide(L)'
;MPDTPIYVSGQYNPHSLTREWGFILALHRPALSQYGDDLRAGRLAIACEILGLLPAWEEQKDFPRQPKNAGPVSTDIIENNLAKLHSQIGSDILCLTLLADVPLDRPLHITQSSLIGHWRWLRQVWTKLAIDEQAFTFMPEAQAHSLRDTPKSKIVDELAKGRFNTAVANLRSDFKSLSNNSDSAKDLELRLSFITNLTLFCPLIGSELLYRLGHAPFGKNHHAKNSEE
;
A
#
# COMPACT_ATOMS: atom_id res chain seq x y z
N MET A 1 22.70 -22.83 -14.40
CA MET A 1 21.72 -22.46 -13.36
C MET A 1 21.63 -20.94 -13.41
N PRO A 2 20.48 -20.35 -13.73
CA PRO A 2 20.39 -18.90 -13.75
C PRO A 2 20.39 -18.39 -12.32
N ASP A 3 21.26 -17.43 -12.04
CA ASP A 3 21.39 -16.73 -10.77
C ASP A 3 20.09 -15.98 -10.48
N THR A 4 19.16 -16.63 -9.76
CA THR A 4 18.03 -15.92 -9.15
C THR A 4 18.64 -14.94 -8.15
N PRO A 5 18.41 -13.62 -8.26
CA PRO A 5 18.92 -12.69 -7.28
C PRO A 5 18.22 -12.98 -5.94
N ILE A 6 18.89 -13.74 -5.07
CA ILE A 6 18.49 -14.00 -3.70
C ILE A 6 18.73 -12.70 -2.93
N TYR A 7 17.82 -11.75 -3.06
CA TYR A 7 17.88 -10.54 -2.26
C TYR A 7 16.51 -10.08 -1.77
N VAL A 8 15.62 -11.02 -1.51
CA VAL A 8 14.44 -10.73 -0.69
C VAL A 8 14.74 -11.12 0.74
N SER A 9 14.87 -10.13 1.61
CA SER A 9 14.97 -10.34 3.05
C SER A 9 13.79 -11.21 3.49
N GLY A 10 14.06 -12.37 4.12
CA GLY A 10 13.02 -13.22 4.70
C GLY A 10 12.19 -12.49 5.77
N GLN A 11 12.66 -11.33 6.24
CA GLN A 11 11.95 -10.47 7.19
C GLN A 11 11.50 -9.17 6.52
N TYR A 12 10.31 -8.70 6.91
CA TYR A 12 9.81 -7.38 6.51
C TYR A 12 10.80 -6.26 6.87
N ASN A 13 11.29 -5.57 5.83
CA ASN A 13 12.08 -4.35 5.97
C ASN A 13 11.57 -3.32 4.94
N PRO A 14 11.01 -2.18 5.37
CA PRO A 14 10.47 -1.18 4.46
C PRO A 14 11.53 -0.63 3.50
N HIS A 15 12.78 -0.47 3.94
CA HIS A 15 13.86 0.09 3.11
C HIS A 15 14.35 -0.89 2.05
N SER A 16 14.32 -2.19 2.35
CA SER A 16 14.59 -3.21 1.33
C SER A 16 13.53 -3.15 0.23
N LEU A 17 12.25 -3.04 0.58
CA LEU A 17 11.17 -2.92 -0.40
C LEU A 17 11.26 -1.61 -1.20
N THR A 18 11.64 -0.49 -0.58
CA THR A 18 11.92 0.76 -1.29
C THR A 18 13.04 0.59 -2.31
N ARG A 19 14.09 -0.16 -2.00
CA ARG A 19 15.17 -0.41 -2.95
C ARG A 19 14.70 -1.23 -4.16
N GLU A 20 13.87 -2.26 -3.94
CA GLU A 20 13.38 -3.14 -5.00
C GLU A 20 12.28 -2.48 -5.86
N TRP A 21 11.31 -1.82 -5.22
CA TRP A 21 10.09 -1.34 -5.87
C TRP A 21 10.03 0.19 -6.00
N GLY A 22 10.94 0.93 -5.37
CA GLY A 22 10.86 2.40 -5.27
C GLY A 22 10.91 3.13 -6.61
N PHE A 23 11.61 2.58 -7.61
CA PHE A 23 11.62 3.17 -8.96
C PHE A 23 10.25 3.02 -9.65
N ILE A 24 9.59 1.88 -9.48
CA ILE A 24 8.24 1.64 -10.02
C ILE A 24 7.23 2.49 -9.24
N LEU A 25 7.37 2.54 -7.91
CA LEU A 25 6.56 3.39 -7.06
C LEU A 25 6.65 4.86 -7.52
N ALA A 26 7.84 5.37 -7.82
CA ALA A 26 7.99 6.75 -8.27
C ALA A 26 7.26 7.07 -9.58
N LEU A 27 7.12 6.08 -10.46
CA LEU A 27 6.40 6.24 -11.72
C LEU A 27 4.87 6.22 -11.52
N HIS A 28 4.36 5.36 -10.65
CA HIS A 28 2.92 5.11 -10.50
C HIS A 28 2.28 5.86 -9.32
N ARG A 29 3.07 6.23 -8.32
CA ARG A 29 2.66 6.81 -7.03
C ARG A 29 3.60 7.96 -6.63
N PRO A 30 3.73 9.03 -7.44
CA PRO A 30 4.65 10.13 -7.20
C PRO A 30 4.51 10.79 -5.80
N ALA A 31 3.30 10.89 -5.24
CA ALA A 31 3.07 11.44 -3.90
C ALA A 31 3.70 10.60 -2.77
N LEU A 32 4.02 9.32 -3.05
CA LEU A 32 4.72 8.41 -2.15
C LEU A 32 6.22 8.23 -2.49
N SER A 33 6.78 9.11 -3.33
CA SER A 33 8.21 9.10 -3.68
C SER A 33 8.85 10.49 -3.70
N GLN A 34 8.07 11.55 -3.96
CA GLN A 34 8.54 12.94 -4.03
C GLN A 34 8.09 13.70 -2.79
N TYR A 35 8.83 13.51 -1.69
CA TYR A 35 8.51 14.14 -0.42
C TYR A 35 9.14 15.53 -0.31
N GLY A 36 8.31 16.54 -0.04
CA GLY A 36 8.75 17.86 0.42
C GLY A 36 9.00 17.86 1.93
N ASP A 37 9.03 19.06 2.53
CA ASP A 37 9.26 19.21 3.97
C ASP A 37 7.95 19.20 4.79
N ASP A 38 6.81 19.56 4.19
CA ASP A 38 5.55 19.76 4.90
C ASP A 38 4.72 18.46 5.03
N LEU A 39 4.55 17.99 6.28
CA LEU A 39 3.74 16.81 6.61
C LEU A 39 2.27 16.95 6.23
N ARG A 40 1.67 18.14 6.39
CA ARG A 40 0.26 18.39 6.03
C ARG A 40 0.09 18.37 4.52
N ALA A 41 1.00 19.00 3.79
CA ALA A 41 1.00 18.96 2.32
C ALA A 41 1.17 17.52 1.81
N GLY A 42 2.09 16.76 2.40
CA GLY A 42 2.28 15.34 2.10
C GLY A 42 1.03 14.50 2.36
N ARG A 43 0.41 14.68 3.53
CA ARG A 43 -0.85 14.01 3.90
C ARG A 43 -1.95 14.26 2.86
N LEU A 44 -2.09 15.51 2.40
CA LEU A 44 -3.07 15.87 1.39
C LEU A 44 -2.73 15.25 0.01
N ALA A 45 -1.46 15.33 -0.41
CA ALA A 45 -1.01 14.80 -1.69
C ALA A 45 -1.25 13.28 -1.79
N ILE A 46 -0.89 12.53 -0.74
CA ILE A 46 -1.11 11.08 -0.67
C ILE A 46 -2.61 10.76 -0.72
N ALA A 47 -3.44 11.50 0.03
CA ALA A 47 -4.89 11.31 0.02
C ALA A 47 -5.49 11.54 -1.37
N CYS A 48 -5.11 12.63 -2.05
CA CYS A 48 -5.54 12.92 -3.42
C CYS A 48 -5.12 11.82 -4.40
N GLU A 49 -3.89 11.32 -4.27
CA GLU A 49 -3.39 10.26 -5.14
C GLU A 49 -4.15 8.94 -4.94
N ILE A 50 -4.43 8.53 -3.69
CA ILE A 50 -5.25 7.35 -3.40
C ILE A 50 -6.63 7.45 -4.05
N LEU A 51 -7.29 8.61 -3.96
CA LEU A 51 -8.58 8.82 -4.61
C LEU A 51 -8.48 8.77 -6.14
N GLY A 52 -7.37 9.26 -6.70
CA GLY A 52 -7.09 9.18 -8.14
C GLY A 52 -6.90 7.75 -8.66
N LEU A 53 -6.61 6.78 -7.79
CA LEU A 53 -6.54 5.37 -8.16
C LEU A 53 -7.92 4.71 -8.25
N LEU A 54 -8.95 5.30 -7.63
CA LEU A 54 -10.26 4.69 -7.61
C LEU A 54 -10.90 4.72 -9.00
N PRO A 55 -11.62 3.66 -9.40
CA PRO A 55 -12.38 3.66 -10.65
C PRO A 55 -13.37 4.84 -10.67
N ALA A 56 -13.47 5.52 -11.82
CA ALA A 56 -14.43 6.60 -12.01
C ALA A 56 -15.85 6.04 -11.99
N TRP A 57 -16.53 6.10 -10.84
CA TRP A 57 -17.90 5.65 -10.73
C TRP A 57 -18.85 6.73 -11.25
N GLU A 58 -19.54 6.43 -12.35
CA GLU A 58 -20.47 7.33 -13.03
C GLU A 58 -21.63 7.82 -12.14
N GLU A 59 -21.93 7.10 -11.06
CA GLU A 59 -23.02 7.42 -10.10
C GLU A 59 -22.65 8.48 -9.04
N GLN A 60 -21.39 8.93 -8.94
CA GLN A 60 -20.96 9.92 -7.94
C GLN A 60 -20.85 11.34 -8.51
N LYS A 61 -21.97 11.88 -9.01
CA LYS A 61 -22.04 13.28 -9.49
C LYS A 61 -21.87 14.33 -8.38
N ASP A 62 -22.10 13.97 -7.11
CA ASP A 62 -22.20 14.94 -6.01
C ASP A 62 -21.04 14.92 -4.99
N PHE A 63 -20.01 14.08 -5.18
CA PHE A 63 -18.88 14.05 -4.26
C PHE A 63 -17.78 15.03 -4.69
N PRO A 64 -17.25 15.87 -3.78
CA PRO A 64 -16.06 16.66 -4.08
C PRO A 64 -14.90 15.71 -4.34
N ARG A 65 -14.58 15.53 -5.63
CA ARG A 65 -13.65 14.52 -6.15
C ARG A 65 -12.26 14.54 -5.53
N GLN A 66 -11.86 15.64 -4.90
CA GLN A 66 -10.57 15.74 -4.24
C GLN A 66 -10.68 16.57 -2.95
N PRO A 67 -10.04 16.13 -1.86
CA PRO A 67 -9.91 16.94 -0.66
C PRO A 67 -9.13 18.21 -1.01
N LYS A 68 -9.66 19.36 -0.57
CA LYS A 68 -9.00 20.65 -0.77
C LYS A 68 -8.01 20.98 0.35
N ASN A 69 -8.11 20.26 1.46
CA ASN A 69 -7.34 20.55 2.66
C ASN A 69 -7.15 19.30 3.52
N ALA A 70 -6.09 19.30 4.32
CA ALA A 70 -5.85 18.35 5.40
C ALA A 70 -5.68 19.11 6.72
N GLY A 71 -6.06 18.49 7.84
CA GLY A 71 -5.81 19.02 9.17
C GLY A 71 -4.29 19.15 9.45
N PRO A 72 -3.90 20.04 10.36
CA PRO A 72 -2.48 20.23 10.71
C PRO A 72 -1.87 18.93 11.24
N VAL A 73 -0.59 18.71 10.94
CA VAL A 73 0.16 17.55 11.40
C VAL A 73 1.27 18.03 12.34
N SER A 74 1.32 17.45 13.52
CA SER A 74 2.40 17.64 14.50
C SER A 74 3.04 16.29 14.83
N THR A 75 4.26 16.32 15.36
CA THR A 75 4.96 15.11 15.77
C THR A 75 5.78 15.36 17.02
N ASP A 76 5.88 14.34 17.88
CA ASP A 76 6.82 14.29 19.01
C ASP A 76 8.25 13.91 18.58
N ILE A 77 8.43 13.52 17.31
CA ILE A 77 9.70 13.11 16.72
C ILE A 77 10.51 14.37 16.42
N ILE A 78 11.83 14.26 16.59
CA ILE A 78 12.80 15.36 16.62
C ILE A 78 12.76 16.25 15.36
N GLU A 79 12.12 15.81 14.27
CA GLU A 79 12.10 16.54 13.00
C GLU A 79 10.70 16.55 12.35
N ASN A 80 10.06 17.73 12.35
CA ASN A 80 8.79 17.98 11.67
C ASN A 80 9.01 18.15 10.14
N ASN A 81 9.50 17.10 9.50
CA ASN A 81 9.87 17.10 8.09
C ASN A 81 9.46 15.78 7.43
N LEU A 82 8.67 15.86 6.35
CA LEU A 82 8.13 14.69 5.67
C LEU A 82 9.20 13.82 5.00
N ALA A 83 10.17 14.42 4.30
CA ALA A 83 11.26 13.69 3.66
C ALA A 83 12.15 12.97 4.69
N LYS A 84 12.45 13.62 5.82
CA LYS A 84 13.22 13.01 6.90
C LYS A 84 12.43 11.89 7.59
N LEU A 85 11.15 12.11 7.89
CA LEU A 85 10.30 11.06 8.45
C LEU A 85 10.21 9.85 7.51
N HIS A 86 10.01 10.07 6.21
CA HIS A 86 10.06 9.02 5.19
C HIS A 86 11.38 8.23 5.23
N SER A 87 12.53 8.91 5.28
CA SER A 87 13.84 8.23 5.30
C SER A 87 14.02 7.29 6.48
N GLN A 88 13.29 7.49 7.58
CA GLN A 88 13.36 6.64 8.76
C GLN A 88 12.41 5.43 8.67
N ILE A 89 11.18 5.65 8.18
CA ILE A 89 10.10 4.65 8.29
C ILE A 89 9.67 4.01 6.96
N GLY A 90 10.02 4.62 5.82
CA GLY A 90 9.60 4.20 4.48
C GLY A 90 8.15 4.57 4.12
N SER A 91 7.82 4.48 2.83
CA SER A 91 6.57 4.99 2.25
C SER A 91 5.30 4.34 2.81
N ASP A 92 5.29 3.02 2.99
CA ASP A 92 4.11 2.30 3.47
C ASP A 92 3.72 2.71 4.90
N ILE A 93 4.71 2.78 5.80
CA ILE A 93 4.49 3.18 7.19
C ILE A 93 4.08 4.65 7.25
N LEU A 94 4.72 5.51 6.44
CA LEU A 94 4.36 6.91 6.35
C LEU A 94 2.91 7.12 5.90
N CYS A 95 2.47 6.40 4.86
CA CYS A 95 1.09 6.49 4.38
C CYS A 95 0.08 6.09 5.46
N LEU A 96 0.33 4.99 6.18
CA LEU A 96 -0.52 4.59 7.31
C LEU A 96 -0.53 5.65 8.41
N THR A 97 0.64 6.17 8.77
CA THR A 97 0.80 7.19 9.82
C THR A 97 -0.05 8.43 9.54
N LEU A 98 -0.07 8.87 8.28
CA LEU A 98 -0.77 10.09 7.89
C LEU A 98 -2.28 9.91 7.74
N LEU A 99 -2.80 8.68 7.56
CA LEU A 99 -4.19 8.45 7.16
C LEU A 99 -4.99 7.54 8.09
N ALA A 100 -4.37 6.77 8.97
CA ALA A 100 -5.04 5.70 9.70
C ALA A 100 -5.78 6.15 10.97
N ASP A 101 -5.29 7.18 11.65
CA ASP A 101 -5.71 7.44 13.04
C ASP A 101 -6.92 8.37 13.13
N VAL A 102 -6.93 9.45 12.34
CA VAL A 102 -7.98 10.49 12.40
C VAL A 102 -8.46 10.86 10.98
N PRO A 103 -9.70 11.37 10.84
CA PRO A 103 -10.18 11.90 9.56
C PRO A 103 -9.22 12.93 8.94
N LEU A 104 -9.23 13.02 7.62
CA LEU A 104 -8.25 13.83 6.87
C LEU A 104 -8.25 15.31 7.27
N ASP A 105 -9.42 15.87 7.57
CA ASP A 105 -9.64 17.26 7.98
C ASP A 105 -9.27 17.55 9.44
N ARG A 106 -9.04 16.51 10.26
CA ARG A 106 -8.74 16.64 11.68
C ARG A 106 -7.24 16.76 11.94
N PRO A 107 -6.82 17.52 12.97
CA PRO A 107 -5.44 17.56 13.43
C PRO A 107 -4.90 16.17 13.75
N LEU A 108 -3.70 15.86 13.28
CA LEU A 108 -3.00 14.61 13.54
C LEU A 108 -1.75 14.89 14.37
N HIS A 109 -1.58 14.12 15.45
CA HIS A 109 -0.35 14.10 16.23
C HIS A 109 0.33 12.74 16.07
N ILE A 110 1.48 12.73 15.39
CA ILE A 110 2.28 11.53 15.17
C ILE A 110 3.10 11.27 16.42
N THR A 111 2.99 10.05 16.95
CA THR A 111 3.77 9.59 18.10
C THR A 111 4.72 8.48 17.69
N GLN A 112 5.83 8.30 18.41
CA GLN A 112 6.68 7.13 18.19
C GLN A 112 5.91 5.81 18.34
N SER A 113 4.96 5.75 19.26
CA SER A 113 4.11 4.58 19.49
C SER A 113 3.22 4.24 18.28
N SER A 114 2.66 5.24 17.60
CA SER A 114 1.83 4.99 16.40
C SER A 114 2.68 4.45 15.25
N LEU A 115 3.89 4.98 15.04
CA LEU A 115 4.85 4.44 14.07
C LEU A 115 5.18 2.97 14.32
N ILE A 116 5.53 2.63 15.56
CA ILE A 116 5.84 1.26 15.98
C ILE A 116 4.62 0.37 15.75
N GLY A 117 3.41 0.86 16.03
CA GLY A 117 2.16 0.15 15.79
C GLY A 117 1.97 -0.23 14.32
N HIS A 118 2.17 0.73 13.41
CA HIS A 118 2.09 0.49 11.97
C HIS A 118 3.17 -0.48 11.48
N TRP A 119 4.41 -0.32 11.93
CA TRP A 119 5.50 -1.24 11.61
C TRP A 119 5.19 -2.67 12.06
N ARG A 120 4.75 -2.85 13.31
CA ARG A 120 4.38 -4.17 13.86
C ARG A 120 3.25 -4.82 13.07
N TRP A 121 2.25 -4.04 12.69
CA TRP A 121 1.15 -4.54 11.89
C TRP A 121 1.61 -5.00 10.49
N LEU A 122 2.41 -4.21 9.79
CA LEU A 122 2.95 -4.63 8.48
C LEU A 122 3.86 -5.85 8.59
N ARG A 123 4.62 -5.98 9.68
CA ARG A 123 5.37 -7.21 9.97
C ARG A 123 4.46 -8.43 10.14
N GLN A 124 3.31 -8.29 10.81
CA GLN A 124 2.33 -9.38 10.91
C GLN A 124 1.73 -9.73 9.54
N VAL A 125 1.42 -8.72 8.72
CA VAL A 125 0.96 -8.92 7.35
C VAL A 125 1.97 -9.72 6.54
N TRP A 126 3.24 -9.30 6.58
CA TRP A 126 4.33 -10.02 5.92
C TRP A 126 4.45 -11.46 6.41
N THR A 127 4.55 -11.69 7.72
CA THR A 127 4.68 -13.04 8.29
C THR A 127 3.52 -13.96 7.89
N LYS A 128 2.30 -13.43 7.74
CA LYS A 128 1.13 -14.23 7.39
C LYS A 128 1.03 -14.52 5.88
N LEU A 129 1.51 -13.61 5.03
CA LEU A 129 1.23 -13.64 3.58
C LEU A 129 2.46 -13.87 2.70
N ALA A 130 3.67 -13.56 3.18
CA ALA A 130 4.91 -13.89 2.49
C ALA A 130 5.23 -15.38 2.73
N ILE A 131 4.49 -16.25 2.04
CA ILE A 131 4.78 -17.69 2.00
C ILE A 131 6.05 -17.90 1.17
N ASP A 132 6.90 -18.85 1.59
CA ASP A 132 8.15 -19.18 0.91
C ASP A 132 7.92 -19.64 -0.54
N GLU A 133 8.90 -19.35 -1.39
CA GLU A 133 8.93 -19.43 -2.87
C GLU A 133 8.57 -20.79 -3.51
N GLN A 134 8.18 -21.82 -2.74
CA GLN A 134 8.02 -23.18 -3.24
C GLN A 134 6.62 -23.54 -3.79
N ALA A 135 5.61 -22.66 -3.69
CA ALA A 135 4.24 -23.07 -4.00
C ALA A 135 3.71 -22.65 -5.39
N PHE A 136 4.34 -21.70 -6.09
CA PHE A 136 3.77 -21.21 -7.35
C PHE A 136 4.82 -21.14 -8.46
N THR A 137 4.79 -22.16 -9.31
CA THR A 137 5.41 -22.14 -10.63
C THR A 137 4.99 -20.86 -11.35
N PHE A 138 5.97 -20.05 -11.74
CA PHE A 138 5.81 -18.82 -12.51
C PHE A 138 4.79 -19.05 -13.63
N MET A 139 3.58 -18.49 -13.50
CA MET A 139 2.58 -18.51 -14.58
C MET A 139 3.02 -17.45 -15.60
N PRO A 140 3.35 -17.82 -16.85
CA PRO A 140 3.91 -16.89 -17.85
C PRO A 140 2.97 -15.73 -18.19
N GLU A 141 1.68 -15.90 -17.89
CA GLU A 141 0.65 -14.88 -18.04
C GLU A 141 0.33 -14.31 -16.66
N ALA A 142 1.21 -13.46 -16.12
CA ALA A 142 0.89 -12.68 -14.94
C ALA A 142 -0.43 -11.95 -15.20
N GLN A 143 -1.51 -12.38 -14.55
CA GLN A 143 -2.81 -11.75 -14.72
C GLN A 143 -2.67 -10.32 -14.19
N ALA A 144 -2.75 -9.36 -15.11
CA ALA A 144 -2.74 -7.95 -14.77
C ALA A 144 -3.98 -7.66 -13.93
N HIS A 145 -3.83 -7.62 -12.61
CA HIS A 145 -4.85 -7.07 -11.73
C HIS A 145 -4.74 -5.55 -11.83
N SER A 146 -5.57 -4.96 -12.67
CA SER A 146 -5.78 -3.53 -12.63
C SER A 146 -6.48 -3.21 -11.31
N LEU A 147 -5.98 -2.23 -10.57
CA LEU A 147 -6.72 -1.64 -9.43
C LEU A 147 -8.09 -1.08 -9.84
N ARG A 148 -8.35 -0.93 -11.15
CA ARG A 148 -9.67 -0.55 -11.70
C ARG A 148 -10.65 -1.72 -11.77
N ASP A 149 -10.16 -2.96 -11.76
CA ASP A 149 -10.99 -4.18 -11.80
C ASP A 149 -11.27 -4.72 -10.39
N THR A 150 -10.84 -4.01 -9.35
CA THR A 150 -11.10 -4.39 -7.96
C THR A 150 -12.62 -4.38 -7.70
N PRO A 151 -13.20 -5.49 -7.21
CA PRO A 151 -14.63 -5.52 -6.86
C PRO A 151 -14.97 -4.40 -5.87
N LYS A 152 -16.22 -3.89 -5.92
CA LYS A 152 -16.73 -2.94 -4.91
C LYS A 152 -16.41 -3.49 -3.52
N SER A 153 -15.50 -2.83 -2.82
CA SER A 153 -15.09 -3.20 -1.47
C SER A 153 -15.52 -2.11 -0.51
N LYS A 154 -15.83 -2.48 0.73
CA LYS A 154 -16.10 -1.52 1.81
C LYS A 154 -14.97 -0.51 2.02
N ILE A 155 -13.75 -0.85 1.60
CA ILE A 155 -12.57 0.04 1.66
C ILE A 155 -12.72 1.12 0.59
N VAL A 156 -13.04 0.74 -0.65
CA VAL A 156 -13.31 1.67 -1.76
C VAL A 156 -14.51 2.56 -1.44
N ASP A 157 -15.59 2.02 -0.87
CA ASP A 157 -16.77 2.79 -0.49
C ASP A 157 -16.46 3.87 0.56
N GLU A 158 -15.62 3.56 1.55
CA GLU A 158 -15.21 4.55 2.56
C GLU A 158 -14.23 5.57 1.97
N LEU A 159 -13.32 5.16 1.08
CA LEU A 159 -12.44 6.09 0.36
C LEU A 159 -13.25 7.05 -0.52
N ALA A 160 -14.28 6.58 -1.22
CA ALA A 160 -15.13 7.43 -2.02
C ALA A 160 -15.88 8.50 -1.19
N LYS A 161 -16.09 8.24 0.11
CA LYS A 161 -16.64 9.20 1.09
C LYS A 161 -15.56 10.08 1.74
N GLY A 162 -14.29 9.95 1.34
CA GLY A 162 -13.15 10.65 1.94
C GLY A 162 -12.74 10.14 3.33
N ARG A 163 -13.17 8.94 3.72
CA ARG A 163 -12.97 8.38 5.07
C ARG A 163 -11.80 7.39 5.11
N PHE A 164 -10.59 7.93 4.91
CA PHE A 164 -9.35 7.16 4.86
C PHE A 164 -9.07 6.34 6.14
N ASN A 165 -9.28 6.94 7.31
CA ASN A 165 -9.07 6.27 8.59
C ASN A 165 -10.01 5.06 8.77
N THR A 166 -11.28 5.20 8.37
CA THR A 166 -12.25 4.10 8.37
C THR A 166 -11.88 3.03 7.35
N ALA A 167 -11.42 3.42 6.17
CA ALA A 167 -10.94 2.48 5.15
C ALA A 167 -9.74 1.65 5.65
N VAL A 168 -8.77 2.26 6.34
CA VAL A 168 -7.66 1.55 6.99
C VAL A 168 -8.13 0.65 8.13
N ALA A 169 -9.11 1.08 8.93
CA ALA A 169 -9.71 0.24 9.96
C ALA A 169 -10.39 -1.00 9.36
N ASN A 170 -11.11 -0.83 8.25
CA ASN A 170 -11.72 -1.92 7.48
C ASN A 170 -10.66 -2.88 6.92
N LEU A 171 -9.56 -2.36 6.36
CA LEU A 171 -8.42 -3.15 5.90
C LEU A 171 -7.81 -3.99 7.03
N ARG A 172 -7.61 -3.41 8.21
CA ARG A 172 -7.15 -4.14 9.40
C ARG A 172 -8.14 -5.21 9.84
N SER A 173 -9.44 -4.94 9.73
CA SER A 173 -10.48 -5.94 10.01
C SER A 173 -10.43 -7.10 9.01
N ASP A 174 -10.25 -6.81 7.72
CA ASP A 174 -10.14 -7.84 6.69
C ASP A 174 -8.93 -8.74 6.92
N PHE A 175 -7.79 -8.14 7.30
CA PHE A 175 -6.59 -8.90 7.68
C PHE A 175 -6.85 -9.91 8.81
N LYS A 176 -7.62 -9.51 9.84
CA LYS A 176 -7.98 -10.38 10.96
C LYS A 176 -8.87 -11.54 10.54
N SER A 177 -9.73 -11.31 9.55
CA SER A 177 -10.65 -12.32 9.01
C SER A 177 -9.98 -13.31 8.05
N LEU A 178 -8.76 -13.04 7.56
CA LEU A 178 -8.04 -13.99 6.71
C LEU A 178 -7.75 -15.29 7.46
N SER A 179 -8.03 -16.42 6.80
CA SER A 179 -7.64 -17.74 7.30
C SER A 179 -6.12 -17.91 7.26
N ASN A 180 -5.57 -18.72 8.17
CA ASN A 180 -4.20 -19.19 8.06
C ASN A 180 -4.08 -20.33 7.03
N ASN A 181 -5.18 -21.03 6.74
CA ASN A 181 -5.21 -22.11 5.77
C ASN A 181 -5.18 -21.51 4.35
N SER A 182 -4.34 -22.08 3.48
CA SER A 182 -4.12 -21.65 2.10
C SER A 182 -4.81 -22.54 1.06
N ASP A 183 -5.60 -23.50 1.51
CA ASP A 183 -5.88 -24.70 0.71
C ASP A 183 -7.15 -24.60 -0.14
N SER A 184 -7.88 -23.47 -0.08
CA SER A 184 -9.07 -23.25 -0.88
C SER A 184 -8.93 -22.07 -1.85
N ALA A 185 -9.52 -22.20 -3.04
CA ALA A 185 -9.58 -21.11 -4.02
C ALA A 185 -10.25 -19.85 -3.44
N LYS A 186 -11.23 -20.03 -2.56
CA LYS A 186 -11.89 -18.94 -1.84
C LYS A 186 -10.94 -18.20 -0.90
N ASP A 187 -10.04 -18.91 -0.22
CA ASP A 187 -9.02 -18.28 0.63
C ASP A 187 -8.01 -17.49 -0.21
N LEU A 188 -7.65 -17.98 -1.40
CA LEU A 188 -6.81 -17.24 -2.34
C LEU A 188 -7.48 -15.96 -2.83
N GLU A 189 -8.76 -16.01 -3.23
CA GLU A 189 -9.53 -14.82 -3.62
C GLU A 189 -9.59 -13.77 -2.51
N LEU A 190 -9.83 -14.19 -1.26
CA LEU A 190 -9.85 -13.29 -0.11
C LEU A 190 -8.47 -12.66 0.14
N ARG A 191 -7.38 -13.43 0.00
CA ARG A 191 -6.01 -12.92 0.12
C ARG A 191 -5.69 -11.93 -0.99
N LEU A 192 -6.01 -12.24 -2.24
CA LEU A 192 -5.79 -11.34 -3.37
C LEU A 192 -6.60 -10.05 -3.23
N SER A 193 -7.85 -10.14 -2.81
CA SER A 193 -8.68 -8.96 -2.53
C SER A 193 -8.10 -8.11 -1.40
N PHE A 194 -7.65 -8.74 -0.30
CA PHE A 194 -6.98 -8.02 0.78
C PHE A 194 -5.70 -7.33 0.31
N ILE A 195 -4.80 -8.04 -0.38
CA ILE A 195 -3.52 -7.50 -0.85
C ILE A 195 -3.77 -6.36 -1.86
N THR A 196 -4.75 -6.52 -2.74
CA THR A 196 -5.12 -5.46 -3.70
C THR A 196 -5.57 -4.20 -2.97
N ASN A 197 -6.44 -4.30 -1.95
CA ASN A 197 -6.81 -3.15 -1.13
C ASN A 197 -5.65 -2.62 -0.29
N LEU A 198 -4.73 -3.47 0.17
CA LEU A 198 -3.53 -3.08 0.89
C LEU A 198 -2.64 -2.17 0.03
N THR A 199 -2.51 -2.44 -1.27
CA THR A 199 -1.66 -1.65 -2.18
C THR A 199 -2.08 -0.17 -2.27
N LEU A 200 -3.34 0.16 -1.99
CA LEU A 200 -3.83 1.54 -1.95
C LEU A 200 -3.08 2.36 -0.89
N PHE A 201 -2.76 1.76 0.25
CA PHE A 201 -2.10 2.43 1.37
C PHE A 201 -0.63 2.03 1.54
N CYS A 202 -0.29 0.80 1.20
CA CYS A 202 1.04 0.21 1.38
C CYS A 202 1.49 -0.40 0.05
N PRO A 203 1.77 0.44 -0.97
CA PRO A 203 2.05 -0.05 -2.31
C PRO A 203 3.32 -0.90 -2.38
N LEU A 204 4.34 -0.70 -1.54
CA LEU A 204 5.59 -1.46 -1.64
C LEU A 204 5.40 -2.91 -1.17
N ILE A 205 4.93 -3.11 0.08
CA ILE A 205 4.61 -4.45 0.60
C ILE A 205 3.50 -5.12 -0.20
N GLY A 206 2.48 -4.35 -0.60
CA GLY A 206 1.39 -4.87 -1.42
C GLY A 206 1.88 -5.40 -2.76
N SER A 207 2.78 -4.67 -3.43
CA SER A 207 3.34 -5.08 -4.71
C SER A 207 4.18 -6.34 -4.60
N GLU A 208 5.03 -6.42 -3.59
CA GLU A 208 5.85 -7.59 -3.31
C GLU A 208 4.99 -8.83 -3.01
N LEU A 209 3.92 -8.67 -2.24
CA LEU A 209 3.01 -9.77 -1.94
C LEU A 209 2.21 -10.23 -3.17
N LEU A 210 1.79 -9.32 -4.06
CA LEU A 210 1.18 -9.70 -5.34
C LEU A 210 2.18 -10.43 -6.23
N TYR A 211 3.40 -9.93 -6.32
CA TYR A 211 4.46 -10.52 -7.13
C TYR A 211 4.77 -11.95 -6.69
N ARG A 212 4.85 -12.21 -5.38
CA ARG A 212 5.03 -13.56 -4.81
C ARG A 212 3.88 -14.52 -5.12
N LEU A 213 2.69 -14.00 -5.41
CA LEU A 213 1.53 -14.78 -5.86
C LEU A 213 1.43 -14.89 -7.39
N GLY A 214 2.41 -14.38 -8.14
CA GLY A 214 2.43 -14.40 -9.60
C GLY A 214 1.58 -13.31 -10.27
N HIS A 215 1.19 -12.26 -9.53
CA HIS A 215 0.39 -11.15 -10.05
C HIS A 215 1.24 -9.90 -10.29
N ALA A 216 1.02 -9.24 -11.44
CA ALA A 216 1.70 -7.99 -11.76
C ALA A 216 1.12 -6.81 -10.94
N PRO A 217 1.93 -6.12 -10.12
CA PRO A 217 1.40 -5.13 -9.18
C PRO A 217 1.00 -3.77 -9.79
N PHE A 218 1.43 -3.46 -11.02
CA PHE A 218 1.20 -2.15 -11.67
C PHE A 218 0.57 -2.22 -13.08
N GLY A 219 -0.12 -3.31 -13.43
CA GLY A 219 -0.81 -3.45 -14.72
C GLY A 219 0.08 -3.83 -15.92
N LYS A 220 -0.51 -3.88 -17.12
CA LYS A 220 -0.04 -4.61 -18.33
C LYS A 220 1.30 -4.19 -18.95
N ASN A 221 2.02 -3.20 -18.42
CA ASN A 221 3.19 -2.62 -19.08
C ASN A 221 4.52 -2.90 -18.37
N HIS A 222 4.68 -4.09 -17.77
CA HIS A 222 6.01 -4.58 -17.46
C HIS A 222 6.34 -5.75 -18.38
N HIS A 223 7.13 -5.43 -19.42
CA HIS A 223 8.01 -6.41 -20.03
C HIS A 223 8.73 -7.12 -18.90
N ALA A 224 8.54 -8.44 -18.83
CA ALA A 224 9.38 -9.30 -18.05
C ALA A 224 10.85 -8.91 -18.34
N LYS A 225 11.60 -8.60 -17.29
CA LYS A 225 13.06 -8.73 -17.32
C LYS A 225 13.33 -10.16 -17.76
N ASN A 226 13.59 -10.35 -19.05
CA ASN A 226 14.14 -11.53 -19.73
C ASN A 226 14.13 -11.23 -21.24
N SER A 227 14.91 -10.25 -21.67
CA SER A 227 15.29 -10.09 -23.09
C SER A 227 16.50 -9.16 -23.22
N GLU A 228 17.55 -9.39 -22.42
CA GLU A 228 18.92 -8.99 -22.77
C GLU A 228 19.86 -10.10 -22.31
N GLU A 229 20.00 -11.10 -23.17
CA GLU A 229 21.22 -11.80 -23.64
C GLU A 229 20.89 -13.18 -24.21
#